data_AF-C8W1D4-F1
#
_entry.id   AF-C8W1D4-F1
#
_cell.length_a   1.000
_cell.length_b   1.000
_cell.length_c   1.000
_cell.angle_alpha   90.00
_cell.angle_beta   90.00
_cell.angle_gamma   90.00
#
_symmetry.space_group_name_H-M   'P 1'
#
loop_
_entity.id
_entity.type
_entity.pdbx_description
1 polymer ?
#
loop_
_entity_poly.entity_id
_entity_poly.type
_entity_poly.pdbx_seq_one_letter_code
_entity_poly.pdbx_strand_id
1 'polypeptide(L)'
;MVTKIKGVLGQITTCIEVGEHSAAMRAVLHFTVLFDQFLCRNKHYLFEHEVVSLNICMKEMLGFMEDKNYRGLMETIQSTFINLLDDWDFNHKIYN
;
A
#
# COMPACT_ATOMS: atom_id res chain seq x y z
N MET A 1 2.12 -10.27 7.82
CA MET A 1 2.73 -9.00 7.35
C MET A 1 1.72 -8.14 6.61
N VAL A 2 0.93 -8.73 5.71
CA VAL A 2 -0.24 -8.07 5.08
C VAL A 2 -1.16 -7.34 6.07
N THR A 3 -1.51 -7.96 7.21
CA THR A 3 -2.31 -7.30 8.26
C THR A 3 -1.68 -6.00 8.77
N LYS A 4 -0.35 -5.95 8.92
CA LYS A 4 0.35 -4.73 9.33
C LYS A 4 0.31 -3.67 8.23
N ILE A 5 0.49 -4.06 6.97
CA ILE A 5 0.40 -3.18 5.80
C ILE A 5 -1.01 -2.57 5.72
N LYS A 6 -2.06 -3.40 5.80
CA LYS A 6 -3.46 -2.94 5.85
C LYS A 6 -3.72 -2.00 7.02
N GLY A 7 -3.16 -2.28 8.19
CA GLY A 7 -3.25 -1.39 9.35
C GLY A 7 -2.67 0.00 9.09
N VAL A 8 -1.51 0.10 8.45
CA VAL A 8 -0.90 1.40 8.11
C VAL A 8 -1.69 2.12 7.00
N LEU A 9 -2.21 1.38 6.01
CA LEU A 9 -3.11 1.95 5.00
C LEU A 9 -4.37 2.57 5.64
N GLY A 10 -4.99 1.86 6.59
CA GLY A 10 -6.12 2.38 7.37
C GLY A 10 -5.75 3.61 8.21
N GLN A 11 -4.54 3.64 8.78
CA GLN A 11 -4.05 4.83 9.49
C GLN A 11 -3.93 6.04 8.56
N ILE A 12 -3.44 5.86 7.33
CA ILE A 12 -3.34 6.93 6.33
C ILE A 12 -4.73 7.51 6.05
N THR A 13 -5.73 6.65 5.78
CA THR A 13 -7.10 7.11 5.49
C THR A 13 -7.70 7.85 6.68
N THR A 14 -7.58 7.31 7.90
CA THR A 14 -8.09 7.98 9.10
C THR A 14 -7.42 9.33 9.33
N CYS A 15 -6.10 9.44 9.16
CA CYS A 15 -5.40 10.72 9.29
C CYS A 15 -5.89 11.76 8.27
N ILE A 16 -6.20 11.35 7.04
CA ILE A 16 -6.77 12.25 6.02
C ILE A 16 -8.18 12.69 6.41
N GLU A 17 -9.03 11.76 6.86
CA GLU A 17 -10.43 12.04 7.24
C GLU A 17 -10.54 13.07 8.36
N VAL A 18 -9.62 13.03 9.33
CA VAL A 18 -9.61 13.97 10.47
C VAL A 18 -8.79 15.25 10.19
N GLY A 19 -8.25 15.42 8.98
CA GLY A 19 -7.46 16.60 8.59
C GLY A 19 -6.00 16.62 9.08
N GLU A 20 -5.52 15.51 9.63
CA GLU A 20 -4.15 15.32 10.13
C GLU A 20 -3.18 14.94 9.00
N HIS A 21 -3.06 15.81 7.98
CA HIS A 21 -2.30 15.54 6.75
C HIS A 21 -0.81 15.26 7.01
N SER A 22 -0.19 15.91 8.01
CA SER A 22 1.20 15.63 8.37
C SER A 22 1.37 14.23 8.99
N ALA A 23 0.37 13.75 9.74
CA ALA A 23 0.37 12.38 10.24
C ALA A 23 0.16 11.37 9.11
N ALA A 24 -0.71 11.68 8.14
CA ALA A 24 -0.89 10.88 6.94
C ALA A 24 0.42 10.74 6.16
N MET A 25 1.18 11.82 5.98
CA MET A 25 2.50 11.77 5.32
C MET A 25 3.50 10.85 6.05
N ARG A 26 3.56 10.95 7.38
CA ARG A 26 4.42 10.05 8.18
C ARG A 26 3.98 8.59 8.05
N ALA A 27 2.69 8.33 8.00
CA ALA A 27 2.15 6.99 7.81
C ALA A 27 2.44 6.45 6.39
N VAL A 28 2.40 7.29 5.34
CA VAL A 28 2.83 6.94 3.98
C VAL A 28 4.31 6.56 3.95
N LEU A 29 5.19 7.34 4.58
CA LEU A 29 6.62 7.01 4.69
C LEU A 29 6.86 5.70 5.47
N HIS A 30 6.09 5.46 6.53
CA HIS A 30 6.19 4.19 7.26
C HIS A 30 5.70 3.02 6.41
N PHE A 31 4.64 3.22 5.63
CA PHE A 31 4.13 2.24 4.69
C PHE A 31 5.18 1.88 3.64
N THR A 32 5.91 2.84 3.06
CA THR A 32 6.93 2.55 2.03
C THR A 32 8.01 1.61 2.55
N VAL A 33 8.48 1.82 3.78
CA VAL A 33 9.50 0.98 4.44
C VAL A 33 8.96 -0.42 4.74
N LEU A 34 7.75 -0.51 5.30
CA LEU A 34 7.12 -1.81 5.59
C LEU A 34 6.84 -2.60 4.32
N PHE A 35 6.47 -1.89 3.25
CA PHE A 35 6.16 -2.46 1.97
C PHE A 35 7.42 -2.99 1.26
N ASP A 36 8.53 -2.25 1.28
CA ASP A 36 9.83 -2.74 0.80
C ASP A 36 10.29 -4.00 1.56
N GLN A 37 10.16 -4.00 2.89
CA GLN A 37 10.46 -5.18 3.70
C GLN A 37 9.57 -6.37 3.34
N PHE A 38 8.30 -6.12 3.04
CA PHE A 38 7.38 -7.14 2.56
C PHE A 38 7.81 -7.70 1.21
N LEU A 39 8.21 -6.86 0.26
CA LEU A 39 8.70 -7.29 -1.04
C LEU A 39 9.96 -8.16 -0.90
N CYS A 40 10.95 -7.69 -0.13
CA CYS A 40 12.20 -8.40 0.09
C CYS A 40 11.98 -9.80 0.71
N ARG A 41 11.04 -9.93 1.65
CA ARG A 41 10.70 -11.21 2.29
C ARG A 41 9.97 -12.18 1.35
N ASN A 42 9.23 -11.65 0.38
CA ASN A 42 8.40 -12.45 -0.52
C ASN A 42 8.96 -12.51 -1.96
N LYS A 43 10.22 -12.12 -2.17
CA LYS A 43 10.89 -12.06 -3.48
C LYS A 43 10.78 -13.34 -4.33
N HIS A 44 10.62 -14.50 -3.70
CA HIS A 44 10.49 -15.80 -4.36
C HIS A 44 9.05 -16.15 -4.77
N TYR A 45 8.06 -15.46 -4.19
CA TYR A 45 6.64 -15.65 -4.43
C TYR A 45 6.03 -14.58 -5.33
N LEU A 46 6.70 -13.42 -5.39
CA LEU A 46 6.39 -12.28 -6.24
C LEU A 46 6.65 -12.59 -7.72
N PHE A 47 5.60 -12.48 -8.54
CA PHE A 47 5.75 -12.38 -9.98
C PHE A 47 6.15 -10.96 -10.38
N GLU A 48 6.91 -10.83 -11.46
CA GLU A 48 7.41 -9.55 -11.97
C GLU A 48 6.27 -8.52 -12.18
N HIS A 49 5.11 -8.97 -12.63
CA HIS A 49 3.92 -8.15 -12.82
C HIS A 49 3.38 -7.55 -11.51
N GLU A 50 3.36 -8.31 -10.41
CA GLU A 50 2.87 -7.83 -9.11
C GLU A 50 3.77 -6.71 -8.57
N VAL A 51 5.10 -6.87 -8.72
CA VAL A 51 6.08 -5.84 -8.32
C VAL A 51 5.89 -4.55 -9.13
N VAL A 52 5.61 -4.65 -10.43
CA VAL A 52 5.34 -3.49 -11.29
C VAL A 52 4.05 -2.78 -10.87
N SER A 53 2.94 -3.51 -10.70
CA SER A 53 1.67 -2.94 -10.23
C SER A 53 1.83 -2.22 -8.89
N LEU A 54 2.59 -2.82 -7.97
CA LEU A 54 2.85 -2.25 -6.66
C LEU A 54 3.71 -0.98 -6.70
N ASN A 55 4.75 -0.95 -7.54
CA ASN A 55 5.58 0.24 -7.74
C ASN A 55 4.80 1.39 -8.39
N ILE A 56 3.87 1.09 -9.30
CA ILE A 56 2.97 2.09 -9.89
C ILE A 56 2.08 2.69 -8.79
N CYS A 57 1.43 1.85 -7.99
CA CYS A 57 0.54 2.33 -6.94
C CYS A 57 1.32 3.15 -5.88
N MET A 58 2.55 2.74 -5.56
CA MET A 58 3.45 3.51 -4.68
C MET A 58 3.74 4.91 -5.23
N LYS A 59 4.06 4.99 -6.52
CA LYS A 59 4.35 6.26 -7.19
C LYS A 59 3.12 7.18 -7.21
N GLU A 60 1.94 6.61 -7.45
CA GLU A 60 0.67 7.35 -7.41
C GLU A 60 0.36 7.88 -6.01
N MET A 61 0.55 7.07 -4.96
CA MET A 61 0.34 7.52 -3.58
C MET A 61 1.23 8.71 -3.21
N LEU A 62 2.51 8.67 -3.61
CA LEU A 62 3.44 9.78 -3.39
C LEU A 62 3.04 11.02 -4.20
N GLY A 63 2.66 10.85 -5.47
CA GLY A 63 2.18 11.93 -6.32
C GLY A 63 0.95 12.63 -5.75
N PHE A 64 -0.05 11.87 -5.28
CA PHE A 64 -1.22 12.47 -4.64
C PHE A 64 -0.89 13.25 -3.36
N MET A 65 0.11 12.82 -2.60
CA MET A 65 0.56 13.57 -1.43
C MET A 65 1.29 14.86 -1.81
N GLU A 66 2.14 14.85 -2.83
CA GLU A 66 2.83 16.04 -3.36
C GLU A 66 1.83 17.07 -3.89
N ASP A 67 0.82 16.62 -4.62
CA ASP A 67 -0.25 17.45 -5.18
C ASP A 67 -1.30 17.86 -4.14
N LYS A 68 -1.18 17.39 -2.89
CA LYS A 68 -2.19 17.54 -1.82
C LYS A 68 -3.58 17.03 -2.22
N ASN A 69 -3.63 16.09 -3.16
CA ASN A 69 -4.85 15.43 -3.60
C ASN A 69 -5.18 14.25 -2.67
N TYR A 70 -5.58 14.58 -1.44
CA TYR A 70 -5.87 13.56 -0.42
C TYR A 70 -7.08 12.68 -0.74
N ARG A 71 -8.03 13.19 -1.55
CA ARG A 71 -9.17 12.43 -2.03
C ARG A 71 -8.73 11.31 -2.98
N GLY A 72 -7.92 11.65 -3.98
CA GLY A 72 -7.34 10.67 -4.90
C GLY A 72 -6.51 9.62 -4.16
N LEU A 73 -5.73 10.04 -3.17
CA LEU A 73 -4.99 9.11 -2.30
C LEU A 73 -5.90 8.11 -1.57
N MET A 74 -6.98 8.58 -0.95
CA MET A 74 -7.93 7.69 -0.25
C MET A 74 -8.57 6.70 -1.22
N GLU A 75 -9.00 7.18 -2.39
CA GLU A 75 -9.63 6.35 -3.43
C GLU A 75 -8.67 5.26 -3.93
N THR A 76 -7.39 5.59 -4.18
CA THR A 76 -6.37 4.60 -4.57
C THR A 76 -6.06 3.58 -3.48
N ILE A 77 -5.98 4.02 -2.21
CA ILE A 77 -5.77 3.10 -1.09
C ILE A 77 -6.92 2.09 -1.00
N GLN A 78 -8.16 2.59 -1.06
CA GLN A 78 -9.37 1.78 -0.86
C GLN A 78 -9.68 0.87 -2.07
N SER A 79 -9.51 1.37 -3.29
CA SER A 79 -9.93 0.64 -4.51
C SER A 79 -8.83 -0.18 -5.17
N THR A 80 -7.56 0.15 -4.97
CA THR A 80 -6.44 -0.51 -5.66
C THR A 80 -5.60 -1.32 -4.69
N PHE A 81 -5.10 -0.69 -3.62
CA PHE A 81 -4.15 -1.35 -2.71
C PHE A 81 -4.80 -2.41 -1.81
N ILE A 82 -5.94 -2.10 -1.21
CA ILE A 82 -6.63 -3.07 -0.34
C ILE A 82 -7.07 -4.29 -1.15
N ASN A 83 -7.67 -4.07 -2.32
CA ASN A 83 -8.09 -5.16 -3.21
C ASN A 83 -6.90 -6.04 -3.65
N LEU A 84 -5.79 -5.43 -4.08
CA LEU A 84 -4.57 -6.18 -4.41
C LEU A 84 -4.03 -6.99 -3.23
N LEU A 85 -4.15 -6.48 -2.00
CA LEU A 85 -3.73 -7.18 -0.78
C LEU A 85 -4.78 -8.18 -0.26
N ASP A 86 -6.04 -8.11 -0.68
CA ASP A 86 -7.08 -9.11 -0.43
C ASP A 86 -6.92 -10.30 -1.37
N ASP A 87 -6.60 -10.03 -2.65
CA ASP A 87 -6.31 -11.04 -3.67
C ASP A 87 -4.92 -11.69 -3.49
N TRP A 88 -4.09 -11.13 -2.61
CA TRP A 88 -2.77 -11.65 -2.28
C TRP A 88 -2.85 -12.94 -1.44
N ASP A 89 -3.20 -14.04 -2.09
CA ASP A 89 -3.30 -15.34 -1.44
C ASP A 89 -1.92 -16.02 -1.36
N PHE A 90 -1.35 -16.03 -0.15
CA PHE A 90 -0.17 -16.82 0.17
C PHE A 90 -0.40 -18.34 0.05
N ASN A 91 -1.65 -18.79 0.04
CA ASN A 91 -2.00 -20.21 0.02
C ASN A 91 -2.20 -20.79 -1.39
N HIS A 92 -2.30 -19.96 -2.44
CA HIS A 92 -2.55 -20.44 -3.81
C HIS A 92 -1.30 -20.98 -4.55
N LYS A 93 -0.14 -21.07 -3.89
CA LYS A 93 1.07 -21.75 -4.41
C LYS A 93 1.49 -22.98 -3.58
N ILE A 94 0.52 -23.72 -3.06
CA ILE A 94 0.67 -25.18 -2.89
C ILE A 94 -0.29 -25.88 -3.88
N TYR A 95 -0.17 -25.55 -5.17
CA TYR A 95 -0.57 -26.49 -6.21
C TYR A 95 0.71 -26.92 -6.90
N ASN A 96 0.93 -28.24 -6.80
CA ASN A 96 2.02 -29.06 -7.33
C ASN A 96 2.55 -28.65 -8.69
#